data_AF-A0A4Y2B9T0-F1
#
_entry.id   AF-A0A4Y2B9T0-F1
#
_cell.length_a   1.000
_cell.length_b   1.000
_cell.length_c   1.000
_cell.angle_alpha   90.00
_cell.angle_beta   90.00
_cell.angle_gamma   90.00
#
_symmetry.space_group_name_H-M   'P 1'
#
loop_
_entity.id
_entity.type
_entity.pdbx_description
1 polymer ?
#
loop_
_entity_poly.entity_id
_entity_poly.type
_entity_poly.pdbx_seq_one_letter_code
_entity_poly.pdbx_strand_id
1 'polypeptide(L)'
;MCQLQRISYAKSRSCPVYIQEQKILELKCHNHITIGEARRIFQQKNTKYAESVKTLPAVCNIEESINAKLENLLKTVNDRFEQMQLFADMLQKSMNCILQNFFKIFEQSVDPSLSPARKKKFLSKLNQISSTFSTWDAGGSSEVEHMSLN
;
A
#
# COMPACT_ATOMS: atom_id res chain seq x y z
N MET A 1 -31.75 19.62 -42.09
CA MET A 1 -30.52 20.38 -41.79
C MET A 1 -30.79 21.33 -40.63
N CYS A 2 -30.25 21.06 -39.45
CA CYS A 2 -30.33 22.00 -38.32
C CYS A 2 -29.27 23.09 -38.56
N GLN A 3 -29.63 24.18 -39.23
CA GLN A 3 -28.81 25.37 -39.20
C GLN A 3 -28.81 25.89 -37.75
N LEU A 4 -27.71 25.66 -37.04
CA LEU A 4 -27.40 26.38 -35.80
C LEU A 4 -27.30 27.86 -36.18
N GLN A 5 -28.42 28.57 -36.10
CA GLN A 5 -28.45 30.00 -36.28
C GLN A 5 -27.58 30.60 -35.17
N ARG A 6 -26.32 30.88 -35.51
CA ARG A 6 -25.39 31.56 -34.61
C ARG A 6 -25.93 32.97 -34.43
N ILE A 7 -26.72 33.16 -33.39
CA ILE A 7 -27.13 34.48 -32.94
C ILE A 7 -25.84 35.16 -32.42
N SER A 8 -25.24 35.98 -33.28
CA SER A 8 -24.11 36.85 -32.94
C SER A 8 -24.63 38.08 -32.20
N TYR A 9 -24.95 37.91 -30.92
CA TYR A 9 -24.93 39.02 -29.97
C TYR A 9 -23.58 39.00 -29.28
N ALA A 10 -22.91 40.14 -29.16
CA ALA A 10 -21.61 40.30 -28.50
C ALA A 10 -21.68 39.93 -26.99
N LYS A 11 -21.79 38.63 -26.70
CA LYS A 11 -21.70 38.03 -25.37
C LYS A 11 -20.49 37.12 -25.37
N SER A 12 -19.61 37.32 -24.39
CA SER A 12 -18.42 36.48 -24.21
C SER A 12 -18.82 35.00 -24.22
N ARG A 13 -18.07 34.18 -24.97
CA ARG A 13 -18.29 32.72 -25.01
C ARG A 13 -18.10 32.05 -23.64
N SER A 14 -17.50 32.76 -22.69
CA SER A 14 -17.38 32.33 -21.29
C SER A 14 -18.58 32.67 -20.40
N CYS A 15 -19.58 33.40 -20.91
CA CYS A 15 -20.75 33.77 -20.12
C CYS A 15 -21.54 32.50 -19.73
N PRO A 16 -21.87 32.29 -18.43
CA PRO A 16 -22.61 31.11 -17.98
C PRO A 16 -23.94 30.90 -18.71
N VAL A 17 -24.67 31.99 -18.97
CA VAL A 17 -25.94 31.97 -19.73
C VAL A 17 -25.71 31.47 -21.16
N TYR A 18 -24.64 31.91 -21.81
CA TYR A 18 -24.30 31.48 -23.17
C TYR A 18 -23.94 30.00 -23.20
N ILE A 19 -23.12 29.52 -22.26
CA ILE A 19 -22.73 28.10 -22.14
C ILE A 19 -23.97 27.23 -21.92
N GLN A 20 -24.91 27.69 -21.09
CA GLN A 20 -26.15 26.97 -20.82
C GLN A 20 -27.03 26.86 -22.08
N GLU A 21 -27.21 27.95 -22.83
CA GLU A 21 -27.98 27.94 -24.08
C GLU A 21 -27.33 27.07 -25.16
N GLN A 22 -25.99 27.07 -25.25
CA GLN A 22 -25.27 26.16 -26.16
C GLN A 22 -25.55 24.69 -25.82
N LYS A 23 -25.45 24.29 -24.54
CA LYS A 23 -25.75 22.91 -24.12
C LYS A 23 -27.21 22.52 -24.39
N ILE A 24 -28.16 23.45 -24.25
CA ILE A 24 -29.57 23.21 -24.58
C ILE A 24 -29.75 23.02 -26.10
N LEU A 25 -29.07 23.83 -26.91
CA LEU A 25 -29.11 23.70 -28.38
C LEU A 25 -28.46 22.41 -28.87
N GLU A 26 -27.34 22.00 -28.28
CA GLU A 26 -26.70 20.71 -28.54
C GLU A 26 -27.64 19.55 -28.20
N LEU A 27 -28.25 19.58 -27.02
CA LEU A 27 -29.23 18.57 -26.59
C LEU A 27 -30.43 18.49 -27.54
N LYS A 28 -30.93 19.66 -27.98
CA LYS A 28 -32.02 19.75 -28.96
C LYS A 28 -31.63 19.06 -30.27
N CYS A 29 -30.45 19.40 -30.80
CA CYS A 29 -29.96 18.88 -32.08
C CYS A 29 -29.74 17.36 -32.02
N HIS A 30 -29.10 16.90 -30.94
CA HIS A 30 -28.74 15.49 -30.76
C HIS A 30 -29.97 14.58 -30.61
N ASN A 31 -31.02 15.05 -29.94
CA ASN A 31 -32.22 14.24 -29.68
C ASN A 31 -33.39 14.55 -30.64
N HIS A 32 -33.21 15.46 -31.61
CA HIS A 32 -34.27 15.89 -32.53
C HIS A 32 -35.57 16.35 -31.84
N ILE A 33 -35.45 17.04 -30.71
CA ILE A 33 -36.58 17.51 -29.91
C ILE A 33 -36.84 19.01 -30.09
N THR A 34 -37.95 19.51 -29.55
CA THR A 34 -38.23 20.94 -29.50
C THR A 34 -37.34 21.65 -28.48
N ILE A 35 -37.17 22.97 -28.64
CA ILE A 35 -36.37 23.78 -27.71
C ILE A 35 -36.97 23.81 -26.29
N GLY A 36 -38.29 23.77 -26.17
CA GLY A 36 -38.99 23.73 -24.88
C GLY A 36 -38.76 22.40 -24.15
N GLU A 37 -38.75 21.28 -24.88
CA GLU A 37 -38.42 19.97 -24.32
C GLU A 37 -36.96 19.90 -23.87
N ALA A 38 -36.02 20.38 -24.69
CA ALA A 38 -34.61 20.42 -24.34
C ALA A 38 -34.36 21.24 -23.06
N ARG A 39 -35.04 22.40 -22.92
CA ARG A 39 -34.94 23.24 -21.73
C ARG A 39 -35.47 22.54 -20.47
N ARG A 40 -36.61 21.83 -20.56
CA ARG A 40 -37.16 21.04 -19.45
C ARG A 40 -36.23 19.91 -19.02
N ILE A 41 -35.69 19.14 -19.97
CA ILE A 41 -34.75 18.04 -19.68
C ILE A 41 -33.47 18.59 -19.04
N PHE A 42 -32.94 19.70 -19.56
CA PHE A 42 -31.75 20.33 -19.01
C PHE A 42 -31.97 20.82 -17.57
N GLN A 43 -33.09 21.48 -17.30
CA GLN A 43 -33.46 21.91 -15.94
C GLN A 43 -33.64 20.72 -15.00
N GLN A 44 -34.36 19.68 -15.43
CA GLN A 44 -34.57 18.48 -14.63
C GLN A 44 -33.24 17.79 -14.26
N LYS A 45 -32.28 17.70 -15.21
CA LYS A 45 -30.94 17.15 -14.95
C LYS A 45 -30.20 17.96 -13.89
N ASN A 46 -30.26 19.29 -13.96
CA ASN A 46 -29.65 20.16 -12.96
C ASN A 46 -30.30 20.02 -11.57
N THR A 47 -31.63 19.90 -11.49
CA THR A 47 -32.33 19.68 -10.22
C THR A 47 -31.92 18.35 -9.58
N LYS A 48 -31.89 17.27 -10.36
CA LYS A 48 -31.45 15.95 -9.89
C LYS A 48 -29.99 15.97 -9.39
N TYR A 49 -29.11 16.67 -10.11
CA TYR A 49 -27.73 16.85 -9.68
C TYR A 49 -27.65 17.61 -8.35
N ALA A 50 -28.37 18.73 -8.22
CA ALA A 50 -28.40 19.51 -6.98
C ALA A 50 -28.95 18.72 -5.79
N GLU A 51 -29.98 17.88 -5.99
CA GLU A 51 -30.50 16.97 -4.97
C GLU A 51 -29.45 15.94 -4.54
N SER A 52 -28.76 15.31 -5.50
CA SER A 52 -27.73 14.31 -5.20
C SER A 52 -26.55 14.88 -4.39
N VAL A 53 -26.16 16.13 -4.67
CA VAL A 53 -25.11 16.84 -3.92
C VAL A 53 -25.56 17.15 -2.49
N LYS A 54 -26.84 17.43 -2.26
CA LYS A 54 -27.39 17.66 -0.91
C LYS A 54 -27.49 16.38 -0.08
N THR A 55 -27.63 15.22 -0.72
CA THR A 55 -27.69 13.91 -0.04
C THR A 55 -26.30 13.31 0.22
N LEU A 56 -25.23 13.94 -0.23
CA LEU A 56 -23.88 13.49 0.09
C LEU A 56 -23.65 13.60 1.61
N PRO A 57 -23.05 12.58 2.26
CA PRO A 57 -22.67 12.69 3.66
C PRO A 57 -21.82 13.95 3.88
N ALA A 58 -22.03 14.64 4.99
CA ALA A 58 -21.20 15.78 5.36
C ALA A 58 -19.73 15.37 5.29
N VAL A 59 -18.89 16.23 4.70
CA VAL A 59 -17.46 15.96 4.46
C VAL A 59 -16.74 15.49 5.74
N CYS A 60 -17.14 16.03 6.90
CA CYS A 60 -16.63 15.63 8.21
C CYS A 60 -16.82 14.14 8.52
N ASN A 61 -17.96 13.54 8.14
CA ASN A 61 -18.24 12.12 8.38
C ASN A 61 -17.33 11.21 7.52
N ILE A 62 -16.89 11.70 6.36
CA ILE A 62 -15.99 10.97 5.48
C ILE A 62 -14.57 11.04 6.02
N GLU A 63 -14.11 12.22 6.44
CA GLU A 63 -12.79 12.43 7.03
C GLU A 63 -12.59 11.59 8.30
N GLU A 64 -13.54 11.64 9.23
CA GLU A 64 -13.51 10.84 10.46
C GLU A 64 -13.53 9.33 10.14
N SER A 65 -14.34 8.89 9.18
CA SER A 65 -14.38 7.48 8.78
C SER A 65 -13.08 7.01 8.13
N ILE A 66 -12.41 7.87 7.36
CA ILE A 66 -11.13 7.54 6.72
C ILE A 66 -10.04 7.46 7.80
N ASN A 67 -9.97 8.44 8.69
CA ASN A 67 -9.00 8.46 9.79
C ASN A 67 -9.15 7.22 10.67
N ALA A 68 -10.38 6.87 11.07
CA ALA A 68 -10.63 5.68 11.87
C ALA A 68 -10.18 4.37 11.17
N LYS A 69 -10.39 4.27 9.84
CA LYS A 69 -9.94 3.11 9.06
C LYS A 69 -8.42 3.05 8.94
N LEU A 70 -7.76 4.20 8.77
CA LEU A 70 -6.31 4.30 8.67
C LEU A 70 -5.64 3.90 10.00
N GLU A 71 -6.12 4.45 11.12
CA GLU A 71 -5.60 4.13 12.45
C GLU A 71 -5.75 2.64 12.79
N ASN A 72 -6.91 2.06 12.48
CA ASN A 72 -7.13 0.62 12.68
C ASN A 72 -6.21 -0.23 11.79
N LEU A 73 -5.95 0.19 10.55
CA LEU A 73 -5.02 -0.50 9.66
C LEU A 73 -3.59 -0.45 10.20
N LEU A 74 -3.12 0.73 10.61
CA LEU A 74 -1.79 0.92 11.20
C LEU A 74 -1.61 0.05 12.43
N LYS A 75 -2.60 0.04 13.33
CA LYS A 75 -2.60 -0.81 14.51
C LYS A 75 -2.52 -2.30 14.16
N THR A 76 -3.36 -2.75 13.22
CA THR A 76 -3.37 -4.15 12.78
C THR A 76 -2.05 -4.58 12.16
N VAL A 77 -1.43 -3.71 11.37
CA VAL A 77 -0.12 -3.97 10.76
C VAL A 77 0.96 -4.06 11.83
N ASN A 78 0.97 -3.11 12.78
CA ASN A 78 1.92 -3.11 13.88
C ASN A 78 1.82 -4.38 14.72
N ASP A 79 0.61 -4.78 15.11
CA ASP A 79 0.38 -6.01 15.89
C ASP A 79 0.91 -7.27 15.16
N ARG A 80 0.81 -7.32 13.83
CA ARG A 80 1.38 -8.42 13.03
C ARG A 80 2.91 -8.41 13.03
N PHE A 81 3.54 -7.25 12.97
CA PHE A 81 5.00 -7.14 13.06
C PHE A 81 5.51 -7.57 14.43
N GLU A 82 4.86 -7.13 15.51
CA GLU A 82 5.19 -7.56 16.87
C GLU A 82 5.06 -9.09 17.04
N GLN A 83 3.98 -9.68 16.52
CA GLN A 83 3.82 -11.14 16.50
C GLN A 83 4.93 -11.84 15.72
N MET A 84 5.32 -11.30 14.57
CA MET A 84 6.38 -11.86 13.75
C MET A 84 7.75 -11.76 14.44
N GLN A 85 8.00 -10.68 15.18
CA GLN A 85 9.21 -10.50 15.97
C GLN A 85 9.27 -11.49 17.15
N LEU A 86 8.17 -11.69 17.87
CA LEU A 86 8.07 -12.71 18.92
C LEU A 86 8.29 -14.12 18.37
N PHE A 87 7.74 -14.42 17.19
CA PHE A 87 7.96 -15.69 16.52
C PHE A 87 9.42 -15.88 16.10
N ALA A 88 10.05 -14.85 15.55
CA ALA A 88 11.47 -14.88 15.17
C ALA A 88 12.37 -15.12 16.39
N ASP A 89 12.13 -14.44 17.50
CA ASP A 89 12.87 -14.67 18.76
C ASP A 89 12.69 -16.11 19.28
N MET A 90 11.46 -16.62 19.24
CA MET A 90 11.17 -18.00 19.64
C MET A 90 11.86 -19.02 18.73
N LEU A 91 11.86 -18.80 17.41
CA LEU A 91 12.59 -19.62 16.45
C LEU A 91 14.08 -19.59 16.73
N GLN A 92 14.67 -18.42 16.91
CA GLN A 92 16.10 -18.26 17.19
C GLN A 92 16.50 -18.99 18.48
N LYS A 93 15.71 -18.84 19.55
CA LYS A 93 15.90 -19.60 20.81
C LYS A 93 15.81 -21.11 20.60
N SER A 94 14.83 -21.56 19.82
CA SER A 94 14.66 -22.99 19.53
C SER A 94 15.84 -23.56 18.73
N MET A 95 16.32 -22.83 17.71
CA MET A 95 17.47 -23.21 16.91
C MET A 95 18.74 -23.26 17.77
N ASN A 96 18.95 -22.26 18.62
CA ASN A 96 20.08 -22.26 19.55
C ASN A 96 20.03 -23.47 20.50
N CYS A 97 18.86 -23.81 21.04
CA CYS A 97 18.69 -24.99 21.88
C CYS A 97 18.99 -26.30 21.13
N ILE A 98 18.49 -26.43 19.90
CA ILE A 98 18.72 -27.57 19.03
C ILE A 98 20.22 -27.72 18.73
N LEU A 99 20.89 -26.64 18.32
CA LEU A 99 22.33 -26.64 18.03
C LEU A 99 23.14 -27.04 19.27
N GLN A 100 22.82 -26.50 20.44
CA GLN A 100 23.48 -26.85 21.70
C GLN A 100 23.32 -28.35 22.03
N ASN A 101 22.12 -28.91 21.84
CA ASN A 101 21.88 -30.34 22.05
C ASN A 101 22.64 -31.21 21.03
N PHE A 102 22.68 -30.80 19.76
CA PHE A 102 23.48 -31.47 18.74
C PHE A 102 24.96 -31.49 19.14
N PHE A 103 25.55 -30.36 19.54
CA PHE A 103 26.96 -30.31 19.95
C PHE A 103 27.27 -31.24 21.12
N LYS A 104 26.39 -31.32 22.12
CA LYS A 104 26.55 -32.27 23.25
C LYS A 104 26.56 -33.73 22.79
N ILE A 105 25.66 -34.11 21.89
CA ILE A 105 25.62 -35.47 21.32
C ILE A 105 26.89 -35.75 20.52
N PHE A 106 27.34 -34.78 19.71
CA PHE A 106 28.57 -34.91 18.95
C PHE A 106 29.79 -35.08 19.87
N GLU A 107 29.93 -34.27 20.91
CA GLU A 107 31.02 -34.40 21.91
C GLU A 107 31.07 -35.78 22.58
N GLN A 108 29.91 -36.36 22.86
CA GLN A 108 29.77 -37.69 23.45
C GLN A 108 30.08 -38.81 22.44
N SER A 109 29.81 -38.59 21.16
CA SER A 109 30.06 -39.55 20.07
C SER A 109 31.52 -39.62 19.61
N VAL A 110 32.35 -38.64 19.95
CA VAL A 110 33.78 -38.63 19.58
C VAL A 110 34.52 -39.73 20.32
N ASP A 111 35.13 -40.65 19.55
CA ASP A 111 35.89 -41.81 20.03
C ASP A 111 36.91 -41.42 21.13
N PRO A 112 36.85 -42.05 22.32
CA PRO A 112 37.81 -41.81 23.40
C PRO A 112 39.27 -42.07 23.01
N SER A 113 39.51 -42.89 21.98
CA SER A 113 40.84 -43.24 21.49
C SER A 113 41.52 -42.11 20.69
N LEU A 114 40.78 -41.05 20.31
CA LEU A 114 41.35 -39.91 19.60
C LEU A 114 42.37 -39.14 20.46
N SER A 115 43.50 -38.80 19.86
CA SER A 115 44.48 -37.88 20.44
C SER A 115 43.83 -36.55 20.89
N PRO A 116 44.18 -36.01 22.07
CA PRO A 116 43.64 -34.74 22.58
C PRO A 116 43.76 -33.57 21.60
N ALA A 117 44.83 -33.52 20.81
CA ALA A 117 45.05 -32.48 19.81
C ALA A 117 44.03 -32.54 18.65
N ARG A 118 43.66 -33.75 18.21
CA ARG A 118 42.69 -33.96 17.13
C ARG A 118 41.26 -33.67 17.60
N LYS A 119 40.91 -34.09 18.83
CA LYS A 119 39.62 -33.76 19.46
C LYS A 119 39.44 -32.25 19.61
N LYS A 120 40.46 -31.55 20.12
CA LYS A 120 40.43 -30.09 20.32
C LYS A 120 40.28 -29.32 19.00
N LYS A 121 40.98 -29.72 17.93
CA LYS A 121 40.89 -29.10 16.60
C LYS A 121 39.51 -29.28 15.94
N PHE A 122 38.84 -30.41 16.22
CA PHE A 122 37.50 -30.67 15.72
C PHE A 122 36.45 -29.83 16.47
N LEU A 123 36.49 -29.84 17.80
CA LEU A 123 35.59 -29.03 18.63
C LEU A 123 35.74 -27.53 18.38
N SER A 124 36.96 -27.04 18.13
CA SER A 124 37.17 -25.63 17.78
C SER A 124 36.54 -25.22 16.45
N LYS A 125 36.47 -26.13 15.45
CA LYS A 125 35.78 -25.86 14.19
C LYS A 125 34.26 -25.85 14.37
N LEU A 126 33.74 -26.74 15.20
CA LEU A 126 32.32 -26.79 15.53
C LEU A 126 31.86 -25.54 16.29
N ASN A 127 32.65 -25.10 17.27
CA ASN A 127 32.37 -23.85 17.99
C ASN A 127 32.43 -22.63 17.08
N GLN A 128 33.29 -22.63 16.06
CA GLN A 128 33.36 -21.57 15.05
C GLN A 128 32.08 -21.51 14.17
N ILE A 129 31.49 -22.67 13.85
CA ILE A 129 30.22 -22.77 13.13
C ILE A 129 29.07 -22.30 14.02
N SER A 130 29.09 -22.66 15.31
CA SER A 130 28.10 -22.17 16.27
C SER A 130 28.16 -20.64 16.42
N SER A 131 29.36 -20.06 16.46
CA SER A 131 29.52 -18.60 16.64
C SER A 131 29.15 -17.80 15.40
N THR A 132 29.30 -18.37 14.19
CA THR A 132 28.88 -17.70 12.94
C THR A 132 27.36 -17.63 12.80
N PHE A 133 26.65 -18.62 13.36
CA PHE A 133 25.19 -18.62 13.39
C PHE A 133 24.61 -17.52 14.30
N SER A 134 25.24 -17.27 15.45
CA SER A 134 24.81 -16.21 16.38
C SER A 134 25.02 -14.77 15.85
N THR A 135 25.86 -14.57 14.83
CA THR A 135 26.19 -13.24 14.29
C THR A 135 25.13 -12.68 13.34
N TRP A 136 24.10 -13.46 12.96
CA TRP A 136 22.99 -12.97 12.13
C TRP A 136 22.12 -11.89 12.80
N ASP A 137 22.23 -11.73 14.12
CA ASP A 137 21.54 -10.70 14.91
C ASP A 137 22.22 -9.31 14.83
N ALA A 138 23.49 -9.26 14.41
CA ALA A 138 24.15 -8.00 14.10
C ALA A 138 23.92 -7.72 12.60
N GLY A 139 22.90 -6.91 12.31
CA GLY A 139 22.47 -6.54 10.95
C GLY A 139 23.62 -6.53 9.95
N GLY A 140 23.47 -7.37 8.92
CA GLY A 140 24.51 -7.66 7.92
C GLY A 140 25.26 -6.42 7.49
N SER A 141 26.58 -6.49 7.57
CA SER A 141 27.51 -5.51 7.04
C SER A 141 27.09 -5.12 5.63
N SER A 142 26.63 -3.88 5.44
CA SER A 142 26.50 -3.27 4.13
C SER A 142 27.91 -3.09 3.58
N GLU A 143 28.41 -4.05 2.81
CA GLU A 143 29.36 -3.73 1.74
C GLU A 143 28.58 -2.85 0.76
N VAL A 144 28.71 -1.55 0.95
CA VAL A 144 28.26 -0.53 0.02
C VAL A 144 29.14 -0.69 -1.22
N GLU A 145 28.66 -1.46 -2.20
CA GLU A 145 29.19 -1.41 -3.55
C GLU A 145 28.99 0.02 -4.08
N HIS A 146 30.12 0.72 -4.20
CA HIS A 146 30.21 2.03 -4.80
C HIS A 146 29.83 1.92 -6.28
N MET A 147 28.57 2.21 -6.63
CA MET A 147 28.19 2.41 -8.03
C MET A 147 28.76 3.74 -8.51
N SER A 148 29.91 3.68 -9.15
CA SER A 148 30.42 4.78 -9.98
C SER A 148 29.56 4.89 -11.23
N LEU A 149 28.79 5.98 -11.32
CA LEU A 149 28.16 6.43 -12.56
C LEU A 149 29.22 7.09 -13.43
N ASN A 150 29.61 6.42 -14.52
CA ASN A 150 30.21 7.05 -15.69
C ASN A 150 29.12 7.37 -16.71
#